data_AF-A0A9D9H7X9-F1
#
_entry.id   AF-A0A9D9H7X9-F1
#
_cell.length_a   1.000
_cell.length_b   1.000
_cell.length_c   1.000
_cell.angle_alpha   90.00
_cell.angle_beta   90.00
_cell.angle_gamma   90.00
#
_symmetry.space_group_name_H-M   'P 1'
#
loop_
_entity.id
_entity.type
_entity.pdbx_description
1 polymer ?
#
loop_
_entity_poly.entity_id
_entity_poly.type
_entity_poly.pdbx_seq_one_letter_code
_entity_poly.pdbx_strand_id
1 'polypeptide(L)'
;MSKEKINIGDKVQAKKFSPFEHDFTGTIEKIYDHSVLVLISDYDSNDEAAVNEMNKRAILKKEDVTVISSKQNNSNSKQKEEK
;
A
#
# COMPACT_ATOMS: atom_id res chain seq x y z
N MET A 1 -18.56 8.37 10.52
CA MET A 1 -17.20 8.28 9.94
C MET A 1 -17.25 7.27 8.81
N SER A 2 -17.28 7.74 7.56
CA SER A 2 -17.26 6.88 6.38
C SER A 2 -15.89 6.19 6.34
N LYS A 3 -15.82 4.92 6.75
CA LYS A 3 -14.61 4.12 6.56
C LYS A 3 -14.44 3.96 5.05
N GLU A 4 -13.48 4.68 4.46
CA GLU A 4 -13.07 4.40 3.08
C GLU A 4 -12.76 2.91 2.99
N LYS A 5 -13.39 2.25 2.01
CA LYS A 5 -13.27 0.81 1.85
C LYS A 5 -11.92 0.52 1.22
N ILE A 6 -10.98 0.10 2.04
CA ILE A 6 -9.64 -0.33 1.63
C ILE A 6 -9.73 -1.67 0.89
N ASN A 7 -9.07 -1.79 -0.27
CA ASN A 7 -9.01 -3.00 -1.08
C ASN A 7 -7.56 -3.42 -1.40
N ILE A 8 -7.35 -4.70 -1.69
CA ILE A 8 -6.06 -5.19 -2.19
C ILE A 8 -5.78 -4.55 -3.55
N GLY A 9 -4.56 -4.04 -3.72
CA GLY A 9 -4.12 -3.31 -4.91
C GLY A 9 -4.32 -1.80 -4.84
N ASP A 10 -4.94 -1.26 -3.78
CA ASP A 10 -4.99 0.19 -3.57
C ASP A 10 -3.58 0.71 -3.24
N LYS A 11 -3.24 1.88 -3.79
CA LYS A 11 -2.05 2.64 -3.40
C LYS A 11 -2.37 3.49 -2.18
N VAL A 12 -1.57 3.35 -1.13
CA VAL A 12 -1.72 4.07 0.13
C VAL A 12 -0.49 4.91 0.44
N GLN A 13 -0.72 6.02 1.12
CA GLN A 13 0.30 6.74 1.87
C GLN A 13 0.24 6.28 3.33
N ALA A 14 1.40 5.97 3.88
CA ALA A 14 1.58 5.53 5.25
C ALA A 14 2.38 6.59 6.03
N LYS A 15 1.94 6.85 7.26
CA LYS A 15 2.74 7.66 8.19
C LYS A 15 3.98 6.90 8.62
N LYS A 16 5.06 7.63 8.83
CA LYS A 16 6.28 7.09 9.43
C LYS A 16 6.00 6.43 10.78
N PHE A 17 6.73 5.37 11.04
CA PHE A 17 6.72 4.63 12.30
C PHE A 17 8.12 4.04 12.48
N SER A 18 8.61 3.89 13.70
CA SER A 18 9.92 3.28 13.93
C SER A 18 9.97 1.88 13.29
N PRO A 19 10.91 1.59 12.37
CA PRO A 19 12.21 2.25 12.15
C PRO A 19 12.30 3.38 11.09
N PHE A 20 11.20 3.76 10.42
CA PHE A 20 11.16 4.82 9.39
C PHE A 20 11.21 6.23 9.97
N GLU A 21 12.00 7.10 9.35
CA GLU A 21 12.09 8.53 9.66
C GLU A 21 11.18 9.39 8.78
N HIS A 22 10.74 8.86 7.63
CA HIS A 22 9.87 9.54 6.66
C HIS A 22 8.60 8.76 6.34
N ASP A 23 7.58 9.50 5.89
CA ASP A 23 6.38 8.90 5.34
C ASP A 23 6.72 8.20 4.02
N PHE A 24 5.98 7.15 3.68
CA PHE A 24 6.23 6.36 2.48
C PHE A 24 4.91 5.99 1.79
N THR A 25 5.00 5.54 0.55
CA THR A 25 3.85 5.02 -0.18
C THR A 25 4.06 3.58 -0.63
N GLY A 26 2.96 2.87 -0.78
CA GLY A 26 3.00 1.48 -1.21
C GLY A 26 1.65 0.96 -1.64
N THR A 27 1.64 -0.31 -2.04
CA THR A 27 0.44 -1.00 -2.52
C THR A 27 0.01 -2.05 -1.52
N ILE A 28 -1.29 -2.15 -1.25
CA ILE A 28 -1.83 -3.16 -0.33
C ILE A 28 -1.74 -4.55 -0.97
N GLU A 29 -1.00 -5.45 -0.36
CA GLU A 29 -0.91 -6.87 -0.75
C GLU A 29 -1.91 -7.75 0.01
N LYS A 30 -2.17 -7.46 1.30
CA LYS A 30 -3.08 -8.24 2.14
C LYS A 30 -3.84 -7.34 3.12
N ILE A 31 -5.06 -7.75 3.46
CA ILE A 31 -5.90 -7.09 4.46
C ILE A 31 -6.17 -8.07 5.59
N TYR A 32 -5.89 -7.65 6.82
CA TYR A 32 -6.24 -8.34 8.06
C TYR A 32 -7.39 -7.60 8.75
N ASP A 33 -7.81 -8.03 9.94
CA ASP A 33 -8.94 -7.41 10.65
C ASP A 33 -8.68 -5.93 11.00
N HIS A 34 -7.50 -5.62 11.53
CA HIS A 34 -7.13 -4.27 11.98
C HIS A 34 -5.92 -3.67 11.25
N SER A 35 -5.29 -4.43 10.37
CA SER A 35 -4.06 -4.05 9.69
C SER A 35 -4.08 -4.41 8.21
N VAL A 36 -3.10 -3.89 7.49
CA VAL A 36 -2.84 -4.17 6.08
C VAL A 36 -1.35 -4.44 5.88
N LEU A 37 -1.04 -5.35 4.97
CA LEU A 37 0.32 -5.54 4.47
C LEU A 37 0.50 -4.65 3.25
N VAL A 38 1.51 -3.79 3.29
CA VAL A 38 1.83 -2.85 2.23
C VAL A 38 3.20 -3.20 1.65
N LEU A 39 3.25 -3.37 0.32
CA LEU A 39 4.48 -3.41 -0.44
C LEU A 39 4.95 -1.98 -0.68
N ILE A 40 6.06 -1.60 -0.08
CA ILE A 40 6.64 -0.25 -0.15
C ILE A 40 7.15 -0.01 -1.58
N SER A 41 6.71 1.07 -2.20
CA SER A 41 7.06 1.44 -3.58
C SER A 41 7.84 2.75 -3.69
N ASP A 42 7.63 3.67 -2.75
CA ASP A 42 8.28 4.99 -2.73
C ASP A 42 8.58 5.37 -1.28
N TYR A 43 9.83 5.73 -1.02
CA TYR A 43 10.40 5.96 0.31
C TYR A 43 11.62 6.87 0.22
N ASP A 44 11.97 7.53 1.31
CA ASP A 44 13.17 8.36 1.38
C ASP A 44 14.45 7.50 1.40
N SER A 45 15.52 7.95 0.73
CA SER A 45 16.78 7.20 0.68
C SER A 45 17.41 6.94 2.06
N ASN A 46 17.13 7.79 3.06
CA ASN A 46 17.61 7.57 4.42
C ASN A 46 16.94 6.36 5.10
N ASP A 47 15.75 5.95 4.64
CA ASP A 47 15.01 4.80 5.14
C ASP A 47 15.35 3.49 4.39
N GLU A 48 16.28 3.51 3.43
CA GLU A 48 16.62 2.35 2.58
C GLU A 48 17.01 1.10 3.39
N ALA A 49 17.81 1.28 4.45
CA ALA A 49 18.22 0.17 5.32
C ALA A 49 17.00 -0.52 5.96
N ALA A 50 16.09 0.27 6.55
CA ALA A 50 14.86 -0.22 7.16
C ALA A 50 13.95 -0.92 6.14
N VAL A 51 13.78 -0.32 4.94
CA VAL A 51 12.99 -0.90 3.85
C VAL A 51 13.54 -2.27 3.44
N ASN A 52 14.87 -2.39 3.32
CA ASN A 52 15.52 -3.62 2.90
C ASN A 52 15.45 -4.70 3.99
N GLU A 53 15.65 -4.35 5.26
CA GLU A 53 15.49 -5.28 6.39
C GLU A 53 14.08 -5.88 6.46
N MET A 54 13.07 -5.08 6.12
CA MET A 54 11.67 -5.51 6.10
C MET A 54 11.25 -6.20 4.79
N ASN A 55 12.19 -6.52 3.90
CA ASN A 55 11.90 -7.07 2.57
C ASN A 55 10.86 -6.25 1.80
N LYS A 56 10.92 -4.92 1.93
CA LYS A 56 10.00 -3.94 1.33
C LYS A 56 8.54 -4.11 1.75
N ARG A 57 8.26 -4.73 2.89
CA ARG A 57 6.89 -5.01 3.35
C ARG A 57 6.65 -4.48 4.76
N ALA A 58 5.66 -3.62 4.90
CA ALA A 58 5.22 -3.08 6.19
C ALA A 58 3.82 -3.56 6.55
N ILE A 59 3.62 -3.98 7.81
CA ILE A 59 2.29 -4.20 8.37
C ILE A 59 1.89 -2.94 9.12
N LEU A 60 0.82 -2.31 8.67
CA LEU A 60 0.33 -1.04 9.19
C LEU A 60 -1.10 -1.19 9.69
N LYS A 61 -1.49 -0.40 10.70
CA LYS A 61 -2.89 -0.34 11.08
C LYS A 61 -3.70 0.35 9.98
N LYS A 62 -4.95 -0.08 9.82
CA LYS A 62 -5.86 0.54 8.85
C LYS A 62 -6.10 2.03 9.09
N GLU A 63 -5.93 2.50 10.32
CA GLU A 63 -6.07 3.90 10.71
C GLU A 63 -4.84 4.77 10.36
N ASP A 64 -3.69 4.15 10.11
CA ASP A 64 -2.42 4.82 9.82
C ASP A 64 -2.12 4.92 8.32
N VAL A 65 -3.04 4.43 7.48
CA VAL A 65 -2.94 4.46 6.01
C VAL A 65 -4.04 5.32 5.41
N THR A 66 -3.70 6.09 4.39
CA THR A 66 -4.66 6.88 3.60
C THR A 66 -4.61 6.40 2.16
N VAL A 67 -5.76 6.05 1.57
CA VAL A 67 -5.83 5.63 0.16
C VAL A 67 -5.61 6.85 -0.74
N ILE A 68 -4.56 6.83 -1.54
CA ILE A 68 -4.21 7.92 -2.47
C ILE A 68 -4.54 7.57 -3.92
N SER A 69 -4.69 6.28 -4.23
CA SER A 69 -5.24 5.81 -5.50
C SER A 69 -5.94 4.48 -5.27
N SER A 70 -7.26 4.45 -5.47
CA SER A 70 -8.00 3.20 -5.46
C SER A 70 -7.78 2.48 -6.77
N LYS A 71 -7.66 1.15 -6.71
CA LYS A 71 -7.79 0.32 -7.92
C LYS A 71 -9.24 0.48 -8.41
N GLN A 72 -9.47 1.41 -9.33
CA GLN A 72 -10.73 1.45 -10.06
C GLN A 72 -10.88 0.09 -10.74
N ASN A 73 -11.88 -0.68 -10.31
CA ASN A 73 -12.35 -1.82 -11.08
C ASN A 73 -12.98 -1.27 -12.37
N ASN A 74 -12.16 -0.95 -13.36
CA ASN A 74 -12.60 -0.89 -14.75
C ASN A 74 -12.86 -2.33 -15.18
N SER A 75 -14.03 -2.85 -14.81
CA SER A 75 -14.66 -4.02 -15.43
C SER A 75 -15.11 -3.65 -16.84
N ASN A 76 -14.18 -3.27 -17.72
CA ASN A 76 -14.37 -3.36 -19.17
C ASN A 76 -13.02 -3.30 -19.92
N SER A 77 -12.44 -4.47 -20.16
CA SER A 77 -11.65 -4.73 -21.37
C SER A 77 -11.81 -6.19 -21.76
N LYS A 78 -12.90 -6.46 -22.48
CA LYS A 78 -12.99 -7.61 -23.39
C LYS A 78 -11.89 -7.51 -24.45
N GLN A 79 -11.26 -8.66 -24.71
CA GLN A 79 -10.73 -9.13 -26.00
C GLN A 79 -9.59 -8.34 -26.67
N LYS A 80 -8.44 -9.01 -26.80
CA LYS A 80 -7.90 -9.46 -28.11
C LYS A 80 -6.70 -10.40 -27.91
N GLU A 81 -6.93 -11.70 -28.06
CA GLU A 81 -6.00 -12.57 -28.80
C GLU A 81 -6.77 -13.00 -30.04
N GLU A 82 -6.52 -12.32 -31.16
CA GLU A 82 -6.89 -12.80 -32.49
C GLU A 82 -5.79 -13.75 -32.97
N LYS A 83 -6.26 -14.87 -33.52
CA LYS A 83 -5.66 -15.87 -34.41
C LYS A 83 -4.27 -15.60 -34.98
#